data_AF-A0A8J2LSN1-F1
#
_entry.id   AF-A0A8J2LSN1-F1
#
_cell.length_a   1.000
_cell.length_b   1.000
_cell.length_c   1.000
_cell.angle_alpha   90.00
_cell.angle_beta   90.00
_cell.angle_gamma   90.00
#
_symmetry.space_group_name_H-M   'P 1'
#
loop_
_entity.id
_entity.type
_entity.pdbx_description
1 polymer ?
#
loop_
_entity_poly.entity_id
_entity_poly.type
_entity_poly.pdbx_seq_one_letter_code
_entity_poly.pdbx_strand_id
1 'polypeptide(L)'
;RKPGQNAESEMQVLLNEHDVSKVNPLPSGRIRAAVREIIIHPKYDKITYDYDIALLQLDTSIDFELQNPHCKNSTSQFARMENEFDAQFVPVCLPFKARDLDLENQEGIVTGWGLTQEGFY
;
A
#
# COMPACT_ATOMS: atom_id res chain seq x y z
N ARG A 1 -7.54 -18.62 -20.58
CA ARG A 1 -8.92 -18.75 -20.04
C ARG A 1 -9.26 -20.23 -19.90
N LYS A 2 -9.92 -20.65 -18.81
CA LYS A 2 -10.86 -21.78 -18.82
C LYS A 2 -12.14 -21.41 -18.04
N PRO A 3 -13.32 -21.91 -18.47
CA PRO A 3 -14.61 -21.65 -17.85
C PRO A 3 -14.92 -22.70 -16.76
N GLY A 4 -15.53 -22.25 -15.66
CA GLY A 4 -15.84 -23.06 -14.48
C GLY A 4 -15.48 -22.30 -13.21
N GLN A 5 -16.44 -21.56 -12.67
CA GLN A 5 -16.28 -20.73 -11.48
C GLN A 5 -15.96 -21.60 -10.26
N ASN A 6 -14.79 -21.36 -9.67
CA ASN A 6 -14.69 -21.24 -8.21
C ASN A 6 -14.32 -19.78 -7.96
N ALA A 7 -15.19 -19.04 -7.29
CA ALA A 7 -14.87 -17.71 -6.79
C ALA A 7 -13.91 -17.87 -5.60
N GLU A 8 -12.68 -18.30 -5.85
CA GLU A 8 -11.60 -17.94 -4.94
C GLU A 8 -11.44 -16.44 -5.06
N SER A 9 -11.64 -15.74 -3.93
CA SER A 9 -11.60 -14.29 -3.85
C SER A 9 -10.37 -13.76 -4.58
N GLU A 10 -10.58 -13.03 -5.68
CA GLU A 10 -9.53 -12.30 -6.36
C GLU A 10 -8.94 -11.30 -5.36
N MET A 11 -7.72 -11.55 -4.89
CA MET A 11 -7.09 -10.73 -3.84
C MET A 11 -6.97 -9.28 -4.32
N GLN A 12 -7.32 -8.34 -3.45
CA GLN A 12 -7.27 -6.91 -3.74
C GLN A 12 -6.57 -6.15 -2.61
N VAL A 13 -5.91 -5.07 -2.98
CA VAL A 13 -5.30 -4.11 -2.04
C VAL A 13 -6.11 -2.82 -2.06
N LEU A 14 -6.46 -2.31 -0.88
CA LEU A 14 -7.08 -1.01 -0.70
C LEU A 14 -6.03 -0.02 -0.19
N LEU A 15 -5.79 1.03 -0.96
CA LEU A 15 -4.82 2.08 -0.65
C LEU A 15 -5.53 3.39 -0.30
N ASN A 16 -4.83 4.22 0.48
CA ASN A 16 -5.30 5.53 0.94
C ASN A 16 -6.60 5.46 1.78
N GLU A 17 -6.75 4.39 2.56
CA GLU A 17 -7.87 4.24 3.48
C GLU A 17 -7.53 4.85 4.85
N HIS A 18 -8.54 5.38 5.52
CA HIS A 18 -8.50 5.87 6.90
C HIS A 18 -9.66 5.28 7.72
N ASP A 19 -10.85 5.22 7.13
CA ASP A 19 -12.09 4.76 7.75
C ASP A 19 -12.66 3.58 6.95
N VAL A 20 -12.23 2.38 7.36
CA VAL A 20 -12.59 1.09 6.77
C VAL A 20 -14.07 0.72 6.94
N SER A 21 -14.80 1.40 7.82
CA SER A 21 -16.24 1.18 8.00
C SER A 21 -17.07 1.77 6.86
N LYS A 22 -16.51 2.76 6.15
CA LYS A 22 -17.14 3.43 5.02
C LYS A 22 -16.84 2.67 3.73
N VAL A 23 -17.74 1.78 3.35
CA VAL A 23 -17.58 0.92 2.15
C VAL A 23 -17.96 1.66 0.86
N ASN A 24 -18.84 2.67 0.92
CA ASN A 24 -19.30 3.46 -0.24
C ASN A 24 -19.81 4.87 0.17
N PRO A 25 -19.68 5.89 -0.70
CA PRO A 25 -18.79 5.93 -1.88
C PRO A 25 -17.33 5.98 -1.42
N LEU A 26 -16.41 5.47 -2.25
CA LEU A 26 -14.98 5.72 -2.05
C LEU A 26 -14.78 7.25 -2.05
N PRO A 27 -14.38 7.88 -0.93
CA PRO A 27 -13.92 9.26 -0.93
C PRO A 27 -12.85 9.44 -2.02
N SER A 28 -12.74 10.67 -2.53
CA SER A 28 -11.71 11.04 -3.49
C SER A 28 -10.34 10.52 -3.03
N GLY A 29 -9.65 9.79 -3.91
CA GLY A 29 -8.27 9.33 -3.68
C GLY A 29 -8.10 7.90 -3.14
N ARG A 30 -9.16 7.16 -2.77
CA ARG A 30 -9.01 5.71 -2.45
C ARG A 30 -8.80 4.88 -3.71
N ILE A 31 -7.91 3.89 -3.65
CA ILE A 31 -7.62 2.99 -4.77
C ILE A 31 -7.83 1.54 -4.38
N ARG A 32 -8.65 0.83 -5.14
CA ARG A 32 -8.73 -0.64 -5.11
C ARG A 32 -7.94 -1.19 -6.28
N ALA A 33 -6.87 -1.92 -5.99
CA ALA A 33 -6.01 -2.53 -6.99
C ALA A 33 -6.10 -4.06 -6.91
N ALA A 34 -6.30 -4.71 -8.04
CA ALA A 34 -6.23 -6.17 -8.14
C ALA A 34 -4.78 -6.65 -8.04
N VAL A 35 -4.58 -7.79 -7.38
CA VAL A 35 -3.29 -8.46 -7.29
C VAL A 35 -3.15 -9.45 -8.44
N ARG A 36 -2.11 -9.27 -9.26
CA ARG A 36 -1.75 -10.14 -10.36
C ARG A 36 -1.02 -11.40 -9.91
N GLU A 37 -0.08 -11.22 -8.99
CA GLU A 37 0.80 -12.28 -8.53
C GLU A 37 1.21 -12.06 -7.07
N ILE A 38 1.27 -13.16 -6.32
CA ILE A 38 1.81 -13.21 -4.96
C ILE A 38 3.18 -13.90 -5.05
N ILE A 39 4.25 -13.18 -4.72
CA ILE A 39 5.62 -13.68 -4.80
C ILE A 39 6.11 -13.94 -3.37
N ILE A 40 6.04 -15.20 -2.94
CA ILE A 40 6.45 -15.65 -1.60
C ILE A 40 7.98 -15.77 -1.55
N HIS A 41 8.59 -15.40 -0.43
CA HIS A 41 10.03 -15.60 -0.25
C HIS A 41 10.40 -17.09 -0.40
N PRO A 42 11.41 -17.45 -1.22
CA PRO A 42 11.70 -18.85 -1.57
C PRO A 42 12.20 -19.71 -0.40
N LYS A 43 12.57 -19.08 0.72
CA LYS A 43 12.98 -19.75 1.95
C LYS A 43 11.95 -19.66 3.08
N TYR A 44 10.73 -19.19 2.79
CA TYR A 44 9.69 -19.11 3.80
C TYR A 44 9.43 -20.47 4.44
N ASP A 45 9.50 -20.54 5.76
CA ASP A 45 9.20 -21.73 6.53
C ASP A 45 7.92 -21.51 7.35
N LYS A 46 6.87 -22.28 7.06
CA LYS A 46 5.56 -22.17 7.72
C LYS A 46 5.52 -22.68 9.16
N ILE A 47 6.54 -23.43 9.61
CA ILE A 47 6.63 -23.98 10.97
C ILE A 47 7.33 -22.97 11.87
N THR A 48 8.46 -22.41 11.43
CA THR A 48 9.25 -21.46 12.22
C THR A 48 8.86 -20.01 11.98
N TYR A 49 8.15 -19.73 10.89
CA TYR A 49 7.92 -18.38 10.35
C TYR A 49 9.22 -17.66 9.92
N ASP A 50 10.28 -18.42 9.64
CA ASP A 50 11.49 -17.84 9.07
C ASP A 50 11.23 -17.30 7.67
N TYR A 51 11.83 -16.13 7.37
CA TYR A 51 11.66 -15.39 6.12
C TYR A 51 10.20 -15.05 5.79
N ASP A 52 9.42 -14.64 6.79
CA ASP A 52 8.02 -14.20 6.64
C ASP A 52 7.91 -12.85 5.92
N ILE A 53 8.05 -12.89 4.59
CA ILE A 53 7.89 -11.76 3.68
C ILE A 53 7.39 -12.23 2.32
N ALA A 54 6.54 -11.43 1.69
CA ALA A 54 6.06 -11.63 0.33
C ALA A 54 5.93 -10.29 -0.40
N LEU A 55 5.94 -10.33 -1.73
CA LEU A 55 5.61 -9.19 -2.58
C LEU A 55 4.26 -9.44 -3.27
N LEU A 56 3.44 -8.40 -3.33
CA LEU A 56 2.21 -8.39 -4.12
C LEU A 56 2.43 -7.56 -5.37
N GLN A 57 2.36 -8.20 -6.54
CA GLN A 57 2.41 -7.48 -7.81
C GLN A 57 0.98 -7.04 -8.18
N LEU A 58 0.78 -5.73 -8.34
CA LEU A 58 -0.49 -5.19 -8.81
C LEU A 58 -0.68 -5.46 -10.31
N ASP A 59 -1.93 -5.67 -10.73
CA ASP A 59 -2.27 -5.88 -12.15
C ASP A 59 -2.07 -4.63 -12.99
N THR A 60 -2.33 -3.45 -12.41
CA THR A 60 -2.12 -2.14 -13.04
C THR A 60 -1.16 -1.30 -12.19
N SER A 61 -0.24 -0.58 -12.82
CA SER A 61 0.67 0.31 -12.09
C SER A 61 -0.09 1.50 -11.52
N ILE A 62 0.36 1.98 -10.37
CA ILE A 62 -0.17 3.19 -9.75
C ILE A 62 0.77 4.35 -10.05
N ASP A 63 0.22 5.42 -10.61
CA ASP A 63 0.94 6.64 -10.88
C ASP A 63 0.88 7.58 -9.66
N PHE A 64 2.01 7.72 -8.99
CA PHE A 64 2.17 8.60 -7.83
C PHE A 64 2.44 10.06 -8.21
N GLU A 65 2.90 10.32 -9.44
CA GLU A 65 3.23 11.66 -9.93
C GLU A 65 1.98 12.43 -10.36
N LEU A 66 0.99 11.75 -10.92
CA LEU A 66 -0.30 12.35 -11.25
C LEU A 66 -1.08 12.85 -10.02
N GLN A 67 -0.72 12.38 -8.83
CA GLN A 67 -1.37 12.74 -7.58
C GLN A 67 -0.68 13.91 -6.85
N ASN A 68 0.51 14.32 -7.31
CA ASN A 68 1.25 15.40 -6.67
C ASN A 68 1.45 16.57 -7.64
N PRO A 69 0.54 17.56 -7.69
CA PRO A 69 0.76 18.78 -8.47
C PRO A 69 1.98 19.58 -7.98
N HIS A 70 2.45 19.34 -6.74
CA HIS A 70 3.63 19.97 -6.16
C HIS A 70 4.97 19.39 -6.68
N CYS A 71 4.98 18.13 -7.12
CA CYS A 71 6.16 17.52 -7.77
C CYS A 71 6.23 17.79 -9.28
N LYS A 72 5.21 18.40 -9.88
CA LYS A 72 5.17 18.54 -11.34
C LYS A 72 5.94 19.71 -11.91
N ASN A 73 6.36 20.72 -11.15
CA ASN A 73 7.11 21.85 -11.71
C ASN A 73 8.08 22.48 -10.70
N SER A 74 9.35 22.10 -10.73
CA SER A 74 10.44 22.92 -10.16
C SER A 74 10.73 24.15 -11.04
N THR A 75 9.71 24.74 -11.68
CA THR A 75 9.82 25.97 -12.46
C THR A 75 8.46 26.65 -12.55
N SER A 76 8.24 27.63 -11.68
CA SER A 76 7.51 28.89 -11.90
C SER A 76 6.70 29.28 -10.66
N GLN A 77 7.20 30.35 -10.07
CA GLN A 77 6.64 31.19 -9.04
C GLN A 77 5.11 31.39 -9.21
N PHE A 78 4.38 31.39 -8.09
CA PHE A 78 2.97 31.76 -7.91
C PHE A 78 1.89 30.69 -8.15
N ALA A 79 1.52 29.97 -7.09
CA ALA A 79 0.13 29.60 -6.84
C ALA A 79 -0.15 29.73 -5.32
N ARG A 80 -0.99 30.71 -4.95
CA ARG A 80 -1.52 30.90 -3.58
C ARG A 80 -2.88 30.21 -3.49
N MET A 81 -3.13 29.52 -2.36
CA MET A 81 -4.39 29.38 -1.57
C MET A 81 -5.68 28.97 -2.35
N GLU A 82 -6.49 27.98 -1.98
CA GLU A 82 -6.89 27.42 -0.68
C GLU A 82 -7.61 26.07 -0.94
N ASN A 83 -7.48 25.14 0.02
CA ASN A 83 -8.41 24.03 0.32
C ASN A 83 -8.82 23.07 -0.82
N GLU A 84 -8.17 21.90 -0.89
CA GLU A 84 -8.85 20.64 -0.58
C GLU A 84 -7.79 19.59 -0.26
N PHE A 85 -8.13 18.63 0.62
CA PHE A 85 -7.24 17.59 1.12
C PHE A 85 -6.61 16.80 -0.05
N ASP A 86 -5.40 17.19 -0.45
CA ASP A 86 -4.56 16.45 -1.38
C ASP A 86 -4.10 15.19 -0.62
N ALA A 87 -4.97 14.19 -0.55
CA ALA A 87 -4.67 12.88 0.02
C ALA A 87 -3.68 12.16 -0.91
N GLN A 88 -2.43 12.63 -0.87
CA GLN A 88 -1.30 12.07 -1.58
C GLN A 88 -0.77 10.90 -0.76
N PHE A 89 -0.97 9.68 -1.24
CA PHE A 89 -0.30 8.51 -0.69
C PHE A 89 1.05 8.32 -1.40
N VAL A 90 2.07 7.92 -0.66
CA VAL A 90 3.43 7.73 -1.17
C VAL A 90 3.98 6.38 -0.73
N PRO A 91 4.90 5.77 -1.49
CA PRO A 91 5.56 4.55 -1.07
C PRO A 91 6.46 4.82 0.15
N VAL A 92 6.60 3.82 1.02
CA VAL A 92 7.60 3.84 2.10
C VAL A 92 9.00 3.53 1.53
N CYS A 93 10.02 4.15 2.11
CA CYS A 93 11.40 3.88 1.74
C CYS A 93 11.86 2.52 2.26
N LEU A 94 12.52 1.72 1.41
CA LEU A 94 13.25 0.55 1.86
C LEU A 94 14.64 0.95 2.40
N PRO A 95 15.17 0.25 3.43
CA PRO A 95 16.42 0.61 4.10
C PRO A 95 17.68 0.23 3.30
N PHE A 96 17.70 0.44 1.98
CA PHE A 96 18.85 0.07 1.13
C PHE A 96 20.15 0.76 1.53
N LYS A 97 20.07 2.01 1.99
CA LYS A 97 21.22 2.80 2.47
C LYS A 97 21.49 2.63 3.97
N ALA A 98 20.62 1.90 4.65
CA ALA A 98 20.58 1.74 6.09
C ALA A 98 20.97 0.32 6.53
N ARG A 99 21.59 -0.47 5.64
CA ARG A 99 21.97 -1.87 5.92
C ARG A 99 22.88 -2.02 7.15
N ASP A 100 23.66 -0.98 7.46
CA ASP A 100 24.55 -0.93 8.61
C ASP A 100 24.03 -0.02 9.73
N LEU A 101 22.79 0.46 9.64
CA LEU A 101 22.17 1.19 10.74
C LEU A 101 21.77 0.20 11.83
N ASP A 102 22.35 0.40 13.00
CA ASP A 102 21.85 -0.19 14.22
C ASP A 102 20.57 0.53 14.64
N LEU A 103 19.47 -0.23 14.73
CA LEU A 103 18.16 0.26 15.15
C LEU A 103 17.85 -0.11 16.60
N GLU A 104 18.80 -0.69 17.33
CA GLU A 104 18.62 -0.98 18.74
C GLU A 104 18.36 0.31 19.54
N ASN A 105 17.44 0.20 20.50
CA ASN A 105 17.02 1.30 21.38
C ASN A 105 16.46 2.53 20.65
N GLN A 106 16.04 2.38 19.39
CA GLN A 106 15.32 3.43 18.67
C GLN A 106 13.80 3.28 18.88
N GLU A 107 13.10 4.41 18.89
CA GLU A 107 11.64 4.42 18.91
C GLU A 107 11.08 4.13 17.50
N GLY A 108 10.10 3.22 17.44
CA GLY A 108 9.41 2.84 16.20
C GLY A 108 7.93 3.22 16.23
N ILE A 109 7.36 3.47 15.06
CA ILE A 109 5.93 3.73 14.90
C ILE A 109 5.25 2.47 14.34
N VAL A 110 4.22 2.00 15.02
CA VAL A 110 3.33 0.91 14.55
C VAL A 110 1.97 1.53 14.23
N THR A 111 1.47 1.27 13.01
CA THR A 111 0.20 1.82 12.51
C THR A 111 -0.62 0.73 11.84
N GLY A 112 -1.95 0.89 11.83
CA GLY A 112 -2.90 -0.03 11.19
C GLY A 112 -4.26 -0.05 11.88
N TRP A 113 -5.18 -0.85 11.35
CA TRP A 113 -6.55 -1.01 11.89
C TRP A 113 -6.70 -2.15 12.91
N GLY A 114 -5.59 -2.74 13.37
CA GLY A 114 -5.62 -3.85 14.34
C GLY A 114 -6.23 -5.15 13.81
N LEU A 115 -6.19 -5.37 12.49
CA LEU A 115 -6.63 -6.63 11.89
C LEU A 115 -5.63 -7.75 12.21
N THR A 116 -6.10 -8.85 12.81
CA THR A 116 -5.25 -9.98 13.22
C THR A 116 -5.60 -11.30 12.53
N GLN A 117 -6.74 -11.36 11.85
CA GLN A 117 -7.24 -12.55 11.14
C GLN A 117 -8.04 -12.14 9.90
N GLU A 118 -8.16 -13.02 8.91
CA GLU A 118 -9.04 -12.83 7.75
C GLU A 118 -10.52 -12.97 8.15
N GLY A 119 -11.37 -12.01 7.77
CA GLY A 119 -12.81 -12.02 8.04
C GLY A 119 -13.31 -10.79 8.81
N PHE A 120 -14.60 -10.46 8.67
CA PHE A 120 -15.24 -9.31 9.32
C PHE A 120 -15.75 -9.66 10.73
N TYR A 121 -15.81 -8.66 11.62
CA TYR A 121 -16.70 -8.66 12.79
C TYR A 121 -18.16 -8.66 12.37
#